data_AF-A0A7Y0YKH3-F1
#
_entry.id   AF-A0A7Y0YKH3-F1
#
_cell.length_a   1.000
_cell.length_b   1.000
_cell.length_c   1.000
_cell.angle_alpha   90.00
_cell.angle_beta   90.00
_cell.angle_gamma   90.00
#
_symmetry.space_group_name_H-M   'P 1'
#
loop_
_entity.id
_entity.type
_entity.pdbx_description
1 polymer ?
#
loop_
_entity_poly.entity_id
_entity_poly.type
_entity_poly.pdbx_seq_one_letter_code
_entity_poly.pdbx_strand_id
1 'polypeptide(L)' 'MGTNYDFIELYNMTGNRFFGGFSCLEAAKPHLDKLREKGELPAINHALLMYEYRHDKNQGYVRTGIRTIHYRNGWRIKK' A
#
# COMPACT_ATOMS: atom_id res chain seq x y z
N MET A 1 10.82 -2.07 -16.58
CA MET A 1 11.26 -2.69 -15.33
C MET A 1 10.01 -3.19 -14.60
N GLY A 2 9.71 -4.49 -14.71
CA GLY A 2 8.50 -5.06 -14.12
C GLY A 2 8.54 -5.00 -12.59
N THR A 3 7.42 -4.65 -11.97
CA THR A 3 7.23 -4.73 -10.53
C THR A 3 7.45 -6.16 -10.05
N ASN A 4 8.28 -6.33 -9.01
CA ASN A 4 8.75 -7.64 -8.51
C ASN A 4 7.82 -8.24 -7.43
N TYR A 5 6.52 -8.02 -7.56
CA TYR A 5 5.48 -8.46 -6.63
C TYR A 5 4.20 -8.80 -7.39
N ASP A 6 3.39 -9.70 -6.83
CA ASP A 6 2.11 -10.12 -7.39
C ASP A 6 0.96 -9.23 -6.91
N PHE A 7 1.02 -8.80 -5.64
CA PHE A 7 0.08 -7.83 -5.08
C PHE A 7 0.73 -7.05 -3.94
N ILE A 8 0.04 -6.00 -3.51
CA ILE A 8 0.38 -5.18 -2.36
C ILE A 8 -0.74 -5.19 -1.33
N GLU A 9 -0.38 -5.02 -0.07
CA GLU A 9 -1.33 -4.67 0.99
C GLU A 9 -0.99 -3.31 1.57
N LEU A 10 -2.03 -2.53 1.88
CA LEU A 10 -1.88 -1.20 2.45
C LEU A 10 -2.34 -1.16 3.91
N TYR A 11 -1.52 -0.59 4.77
CA TYR A 11 -1.80 -0.42 6.19
C TYR A 11 -1.47 1.00 6.66
N ASN A 12 -2.00 1.40 7.80
CA ASN A 12 -1.53 2.59 8.49
C ASN A 12 -0.08 2.42 8.98
N MET A 13 0.55 3.51 9.40
CA MET A 13 1.96 3.49 9.85
C MET A 13 2.21 2.61 11.09
N THR A 14 1.20 2.30 11.88
CA THR A 14 1.28 1.37 13.01
C THR A 14 1.10 -0.09 12.60
N GLY A 15 0.75 -0.36 11.33
CA GLY A 15 0.57 -1.71 10.78
C GLY A 15 -0.67 -2.45 11.28
N ASN A 16 -1.58 -1.79 12.00
CA ASN A 16 -2.74 -2.43 12.65
C ASN A 16 -4.06 -2.19 11.93
N ARG A 17 -4.14 -1.18 11.05
CA ARG A 17 -5.34 -0.91 10.24
C ARG A 17 -5.06 -1.25 8.79
N PHE A 18 -5.82 -2.20 8.26
CA PHE A 18 -5.79 -2.62 6.86
C PHE A 18 -6.67 -1.72 5.98
N PHE A 19 -6.18 -1.35 4.81
CA PHE A 19 -6.87 -0.52 3.82
C PHE A 19 -7.14 -1.25 2.50
N GLY A 20 -6.70 -2.50 2.34
CA GLY A 20 -6.99 -3.31 1.18
C GLY A 20 -5.76 -3.93 0.52
N GLY A 21 -6.03 -4.98 -0.26
CA GLY A 21 -5.07 -5.65 -1.13
C GLY A 21 -5.31 -5.27 -2.59
N PHE A 22 -4.24 -4.96 -3.32
CA PHE A 22 -4.32 -4.44 -4.69
C PHE A 22 -3.22 -5.03 -5.56
N SER A 23 -3.45 -5.14 -6.87
CA SER A 23 -2.41 -5.61 -7.81
C SER A 23 -1.21 -4.65 -7.89
N CYS A 24 -1.41 -3.35 -7.66
CA CYS A 24 -0.36 -2.35 -7.60
C CYS A 24 -0.85 -1.05 -6.95
N LEU A 25 0.06 -0.11 -6.72
CA LEU A 25 -0.28 1.21 -6.14
C LEU A 25 -1.27 2.00 -7.01
N GLU A 26 -1.15 1.94 -8.33
CA GLU A 26 -2.06 2.65 -9.24
C GLU A 26 -3.51 2.18 -9.08
N ALA A 27 -3.72 0.87 -8.92
CA ALA A 27 -5.04 0.30 -8.67
C ALA A 27 -5.61 0.69 -7.28
N ALA A 28 -4.73 0.96 -6.31
CA ALA A 28 -5.14 1.38 -4.98
C ALA A 28 -5.55 2.86 -4.89
N LYS A 29 -5.00 3.74 -5.75
CA LYS A 29 -5.20 5.20 -5.67
C LYS A 29 -6.67 5.63 -5.57
N PRO A 30 -7.60 5.16 -6.41
CA PRO A 30 -9.00 5.58 -6.33
C PRO A 30 -9.67 5.22 -5.00
N HIS A 31 -9.29 4.09 -4.41
CA HIS A 31 -9.80 3.67 -3.10
C HIS A 31 -9.24 4.58 -1.99
N LEU A 32 -7.92 4.83 -2.02
CA LEU A 32 -7.26 5.69 -1.05
C LEU A 32 -7.75 7.14 -1.12
N ASP A 33 -8.04 7.65 -2.31
CA ASP A 33 -8.59 8.99 -2.49
C ASP A 33 -9.99 9.10 -1.85
N LYS A 34 -10.85 8.10 -2.04
CA LYS A 34 -12.16 8.03 -1.36
C LYS A 34 -12.03 7.98 0.16
N LEU A 35 -11.09 7.19 0.69
CA LEU A 35 -10.84 7.14 2.14
C LEU A 35 -10.33 8.49 2.68
N ARG A 36 -9.50 9.20 1.91
CA ARG A 36 -9.04 10.55 2.26
C ARG A 36 -10.19 11.55 2.27
N GLU A 37 -11.02 11.56 1.24
CA GLU A 37 -12.19 12.45 1.12
C GLU A 37 -13.16 12.28 2.28
N LYS A 38 -13.34 11.04 2.76
CA LYS A 38 -14.17 10.72 3.92
C LYS A 38 -13.52 11.02 5.28
N GLY A 39 -12.28 11.48 5.30
CA GLY A 39 -11.53 11.72 6.55
C GLY A 39 -11.17 10.42 7.31
N GLU A 40 -11.23 9.27 6.66
CA GLU A 40 -10.97 7.97 7.29
C GLU A 40 -9.46 7.68 7.44
N LEU A 41 -8.63 8.41 6.69
CA LEU A 41 -7.19 8.46 6.84
C LEU A 41 -6.82 9.59 7.81
N PRO A 42 -6.22 9.31 8.98
CA PRO A 42 -5.83 10.34 9.92
C PRO A 42 -4.93 11.36 9.23
N ALA A 43 -5.31 12.64 9.27
CA ALA A 43 -4.57 13.72 8.61
C ALA A 43 -3.08 13.80 9.05
N ILE A 44 -2.77 13.33 10.25
CA ILE A 44 -1.43 13.35 10.84
C ILE A 44 -0.49 12.34 10.17
N ASN A 45 -1.04 11.24 9.61
CA ASN A 45 -0.29 10.21 8.92
C ASN A 45 -0.56 10.29 7.42
N HIS A 46 0.00 11.30 6.73
CA HIS A 46 0.02 11.37 5.27
C HIS A 46 0.80 10.22 4.59
N ALA A 47 1.15 9.18 5.35
CA ALA A 47 1.96 8.05 4.97
C ALA A 47 1.23 6.74 5.29
N LEU A 48 1.38 5.75 4.42
CA LEU A 48 0.87 4.39 4.60
C LEU A 48 2.00 3.39 4.39
N LEU A 49 1.93 2.27 5.11
CA LEU A 49 2.78 1.11 4.84
C LEU A 49 2.22 0.34 3.65
N MET A 50 3.10 0.00 2.72
CA MET A 50 2.81 -0.85 1.59
C MET A 50 3.67 -2.12 1.71
N TYR A 51 3.03 -3.25 1.94
CA TYR A 51 3.68 -4.55 1.91
C TYR A 51 3.58 -5.13 0.52
N GLU A 52 4.71 -5.58 -0.02
CA GLU A 52 4.79 -6.26 -1.31
C GLU A 52 4.78 -7.76 -1.07
N TYR A 53 3.94 -8.48 -1.80
CA TYR A 53 3.83 -9.94 -1.71
C TYR A 53 4.15 -10.60 -3.03
N ARG A 54 4.78 -11.77 -2.95
CA ARG A 54 5.07 -12.62 -4.09
C ARG A 54 4.74 -14.07 -3.76
N HIS A 55 4.24 -14.80 -4.74
CA HIS A 55 3.99 -16.22 -4.66
C HIS A 55 5.31 -16.99 -4.73
N ASP A 56 5.66 -17.60 -3.61
CA ASP A 56 6.68 -18.64 -3.52
C ASP A 56 6.03 -20.02 -3.70
N LYS A 57 6.65 -20.88 -4.50
CA LYS A 57 6.09 -22.21 -4.82
C LYS A 57 5.96 -23.12 -3.61
N ASN A 58 6.77 -22.92 -2.58
CA ASN A 58 6.83 -23.79 -1.40
C ASN A 58 6.12 -23.18 -0.19
N GLN A 59 6.00 -21.85 -0.13
CA GLN A 59 5.48 -21.12 1.03
C GLN A 59 4.18 -20.37 0.74
N GLY A 60 3.68 -20.39 -0.50
CA GLY A 60 2.55 -19.56 -0.91
C GLY A 60 2.94 -18.09 -1.00
N TYR A 61 2.02 -17.17 -0.71
CA TYR A 61 2.34 -15.74 -0.77
C TYR A 61 3.20 -15.30 0.41
N VAL A 62 4.42 -14.85 0.11
CA VAL A 62 5.39 -14.35 1.07
C VAL A 62 5.57 -12.85 0.91
N ARG A 63 5.74 -12.14 2.04
CA ARG A 63 6.05 -10.71 2.04
C ARG A 63 7.51 -10.51 1.63
N THR A 64 7.73 -9.86 0.50
CA THR A 64 9.07 -9.63 -0.09
C THR A 64 9.59 -8.22 0.12
N GLY A 65 8.71 -7.27 0.44
CA GLY A 65 9.09 -5.87 0.58
C GLY A 65 8.17 -5.09 1.51
N ILE A 66 8.73 -4.00 2.04
CA ILE A 66 7.99 -3.00 2.81
C ILE A 66 8.40 -1.63 2.26
N ARG A 67 7.43 -0.83 1.86
CA ARG A 67 7.64 0.56 1.43
C ARG A 67 6.72 1.48 2.20
N THR A 68 7.09 2.76 2.24
CA THR A 68 6.19 3.81 2.68
C THR A 68 5.70 4.60 1.47
N ILE A 69 4.38 4.73 1.35
CA ILE A 69 3.75 5.60 0.35
C ILE A 69 3.24 6.86 1.03
N HIS A 70 3.37 8.00 0.36
CA HIS A 70 2.94 9.29 0.88
C HIS A 70 1.99 9.98 -0.08
N TYR A 71 1.08 10.77 0.47
CA TYR A 71 0.26 11.68 -0.31
C TYR A 71 0.92 13.05 -0.44
N ARG A 72 1.58 13.32 -1.57
CA ARG A 72 2.13 14.63 -1.94
C ARG A 72 1.88 14.86 -3.42
N ASN A 73 0.81 15.61 -3.74
CA ASN A 73 0.29 15.75 -5.10
C ASN A 73 0.00 14.38 -5.74
N GLY A 74 -0.78 13.56 -5.01
CA GLY A 74 -1.04 12.15 -5.33
C GLY A 74 -0.23 11.17 -4.47
N TRP A 75 -0.66 9.91 -4.46
CA TRP A 75 0.03 8.82 -3.78
C TRP A 75 1.30 8.42 -4.52
N ARG A 76 2.43 8.39 -3.81
CA ARG A 76 3.76 8.09 -4.37
C ARG A 76 4.58 7.29 -3.37
N ILE A 77 5.41 6.39 -3.88
CA ILE A 77 6.45 5.71 -3.09
C ILE A 77 7.53 6.73 -2.73
N LYS A 78 7.90 6.84 -1.46
CA LYS A 78 9.07 7.64 -1.06
C LYS A 78 10.34 6.93 -1.51
N LYS A 79 11.21 7.66 -2.22
CA LYS A 79 12.57 7.21 -2.52
C LYS A 79 13.45 7.32 -1.28
#